data_AF-A0A176RWW5-F1
#
_entry.id   AF-A0A176RWW5-F1
#
_cell.length_a   1.000
_cell.length_b   1.000
_cell.length_c   1.000
_cell.angle_alpha   90.00
_cell.angle_beta   90.00
_cell.angle_gamma   90.00
#
_symmetry.space_group_name_H-M   'P 1'
#
loop_
_entity.id
_entity.type
_entity.pdbx_description
1 polymer ?
#
loop_
_entity_poly.entity_id
_entity_poly.type
_entity_poly.pdbx_seq_one_letter_code
_entity_poly.pdbx_strand_id
1 'polypeptide(L)'
;MGEASSEYPKRDTYLVWPGPNSNTYIAWILRESKAAADLHPMGIGKDYLGFFGVRTSTTQTGIQCESPFLGLKVGLLDGLEVHIFGLTFGVDILRPAIKTPLGRLGLPK
;
A
#
# COMPACT_ATOMS: atom_id res chain seq x y z
N MET A 1 9.96 20.67 -6.04
CA MET A 1 9.84 19.20 -6.14
C MET A 1 11.01 18.44 -5.48
N GLY A 2 12.00 19.11 -4.86
CA GLY A 2 13.21 18.46 -4.33
C GLY A 2 13.22 18.09 -2.84
N GLU A 3 12.32 18.61 -2.01
CA GLU A 3 12.38 18.40 -0.54
C GLU A 3 11.91 17.00 -0.11
N ALA A 4 10.86 16.47 -0.75
CA ALA A 4 10.29 15.19 -0.35
C ALA A 4 11.20 13.98 -0.66
N SER A 5 12.09 14.06 -1.65
CA SER A 5 12.99 12.93 -1.94
C SER A 5 14.16 12.84 -0.96
N SER A 6 14.63 13.98 -0.43
CA SER A 6 15.74 13.99 0.54
C SER A 6 15.35 13.39 1.89
N GLU A 7 14.09 13.52 2.29
CA GLU A 7 13.56 13.01 3.57
C GLU A 7 13.14 11.54 3.51
N TYR A 8 13.06 10.96 2.30
CA TYR A 8 12.64 9.57 2.16
C TYR A 8 13.69 8.60 2.75
N PRO A 9 13.34 7.78 3.76
CA PRO A 9 14.32 6.96 4.48
C PRO A 9 15.00 5.87 3.64
N LYS A 10 14.43 5.53 2.47
CA LYS A 10 14.94 4.49 1.56
C LYS A 10 15.43 5.05 0.22
N ARG A 11 15.78 6.34 0.17
CA ARG A 11 16.22 7.03 -1.05
C ARG A 11 17.42 6.39 -1.77
N ASP A 12 18.31 5.75 -1.02
CA ASP A 12 19.56 5.14 -1.53
C ASP A 12 19.41 3.64 -1.82
N THR A 13 18.18 3.10 -1.85
CA THR A 13 17.94 1.67 -2.02
C THR A 13 16.73 1.42 -2.91
N TYR A 14 16.89 0.52 -3.89
CA TYR A 14 15.80 0.09 -4.76
C TYR A 14 15.81 -1.43 -4.94
N LEU A 15 14.70 -2.08 -4.60
CA LEU A 15 14.47 -3.52 -4.76
C LEU A 15 13.13 -3.74 -5.44
N VAL A 16 13.13 -4.53 -6.51
CA VAL A 16 11.90 -4.82 -7.29
C VAL A 16 10.84 -5.47 -6.40
N TRP A 17 11.23 -6.45 -5.59
CA TRP A 17 10.38 -7.17 -4.64
C TRP A 17 11.19 -7.58 -3.41
N PRO A 18 10.65 -7.50 -2.18
CA PRO A 18 9.33 -6.93 -1.81
C PRO A 18 9.31 -5.40 -1.73
N GLY A 19 10.42 -4.72 -2.03
CA GLY A 19 10.64 -3.29 -1.86
C GLY A 19 11.89 -3.01 -1.02
N PRO A 20 12.32 -1.74 -0.87
CA PRO A 20 11.63 -0.51 -1.28
C PRO A 20 11.74 -0.20 -2.78
N ASN A 21 10.69 0.36 -3.39
CA ASN A 21 10.67 0.77 -4.80
C ASN A 21 9.83 2.06 -5.02
N SER A 22 9.49 2.38 -6.27
CA SER A 22 8.69 3.57 -6.60
C SER A 22 7.29 3.55 -5.96
N ASN A 23 6.62 2.41 -5.88
CA ASN A 23 5.32 2.30 -5.21
C ASN A 23 5.46 2.52 -3.70
N THR A 24 6.53 2.01 -3.09
CA THR A 24 6.85 2.28 -1.68
C THR A 24 7.04 3.77 -1.42
N TYR A 25 7.72 4.47 -2.34
CA TYR A 25 7.92 5.92 -2.25
C TYR A 25 6.60 6.69 -2.34
N ILE A 26 5.73 6.35 -3.29
CA ILE A 26 4.40 6.97 -3.39
C ILE A 26 3.59 6.71 -2.12
N ALA A 27 3.60 5.48 -1.60
CA ALA A 27 2.90 5.14 -0.37
C ALA A 27 3.45 5.93 0.84
N TRP A 28 4.76 6.22 0.87
CA TRP A 28 5.37 7.09 1.87
C TRP A 28 4.87 8.53 1.73
N ILE A 29 4.89 9.11 0.51
CA ILE A 29 4.38 10.47 0.26
C ILE A 29 2.93 10.62 0.73
N LEU A 30 2.05 9.67 0.38
CA LEU A 30 0.64 9.73 0.76
C LEU A 30 0.46 9.78 2.29
N ARG A 31 1.31 9.07 3.03
CA ARG A 31 1.26 9.07 4.50
C ARG A 31 1.81 10.35 5.11
N GLU A 32 2.97 10.82 4.67
CA GLU A 32 3.59 12.01 5.24
C GLU A 32 2.82 13.29 4.87
N SER A 33 2.29 13.37 3.65
CA SER A 33 1.42 14.49 3.23
C SER A 33 -0.01 14.40 3.78
N LYS A 34 -0.38 13.27 4.40
CA LYS A 34 -1.75 12.93 4.82
C LYS A 34 -2.77 12.98 3.68
N ALA A 35 -2.33 12.87 2.43
CA ALA A 35 -3.22 12.73 1.29
C ALA A 35 -3.86 11.33 1.32
N ALA A 36 -5.18 11.27 1.22
CA ALA A 36 -5.91 10.02 1.19
C ALA A 36 -6.02 9.49 -0.25
N ALA A 37 -5.26 8.45 -0.57
CA ALA A 37 -5.41 7.73 -1.83
C ALA A 37 -5.16 6.24 -1.65
N ASP A 38 -5.95 5.45 -2.39
CA ASP A 38 -5.77 4.00 -2.45
C ASP A 38 -4.94 3.64 -3.70
N LEU A 39 -3.86 2.91 -3.48
CA LEU A 39 -2.94 2.50 -4.53
C LEU A 39 -3.45 1.25 -5.24
N HIS A 40 -3.15 1.15 -6.53
CA HIS A 40 -3.64 0.05 -7.36
C HIS A 40 -3.17 -1.32 -6.81
N PRO A 41 -4.03 -2.36 -6.74
CA PRO A 41 -3.68 -3.68 -6.18
C PRO A 41 -2.51 -4.38 -6.89
N MET A 42 -2.25 -4.06 -8.17
CA MET A 42 -1.08 -4.57 -8.92
C MET A 42 0.24 -3.88 -8.55
N GLY A 43 0.22 -2.84 -7.70
CA GLY A 43 1.40 -2.07 -7.33
C GLY A 43 2.30 -2.86 -6.37
N ILE A 44 3.18 -3.71 -6.91
CA ILE A 44 4.16 -4.45 -6.10
C ILE A 44 4.99 -3.48 -5.25
N GLY A 45 5.05 -3.74 -3.94
CA GLY A 45 5.78 -2.90 -2.98
C GLY A 45 5.04 -1.67 -2.47
N LYS A 46 3.78 -1.42 -2.88
CA LYS A 46 2.95 -0.32 -2.36
C LYS A 46 2.71 -0.40 -0.84
N ASP A 47 2.77 -1.62 -0.30
CA ASP A 47 2.52 -1.91 1.12
C ASP A 47 3.80 -2.18 1.91
N TYR A 48 4.97 -2.08 1.31
CA TYR A 48 6.23 -2.40 1.98
C TYR A 48 6.47 -1.49 3.21
N LEU A 49 6.63 -2.10 4.39
CA LEU A 49 6.97 -1.43 5.65
C LEU A 49 8.29 -1.91 6.27
N GLY A 50 9.10 -2.68 5.53
CA GLY A 50 10.30 -3.33 6.06
C GLY A 50 10.09 -4.82 6.36
N PHE A 51 10.87 -5.37 7.30
CA PHE A 51 10.76 -6.78 7.69
C PHE A 51 9.47 -7.07 8.48
N PHE A 52 9.07 -6.15 9.34
CA PHE A 52 7.77 -6.14 9.98
C PHE A 52 7.42 -4.69 10.33
N GLY A 53 6.19 -4.28 10.07
CA GLY A 53 5.75 -2.92 10.38
C GLY A 53 4.25 -2.81 10.50
N VAL A 54 3.81 -1.91 11.40
CA VAL A 54 2.42 -1.51 11.54
C VAL A 54 2.36 -0.01 11.27
N ARG A 55 1.45 0.42 10.39
CA ARG A 55 1.29 1.83 10.03
C ARG A 55 -0.15 2.11 9.64
N THR A 56 -0.55 3.38 9.66
CA THR A 56 -1.78 3.85 9.03
C THR A 56 -1.79 3.53 7.53
N SER A 57 -2.94 3.17 6.98
CA SER A 57 -3.12 2.93 5.55
C SER A 57 -2.90 4.20 4.72
N THR A 58 -2.68 4.06 3.41
CA THR A 58 -2.48 5.21 2.51
C THR A 58 -3.74 6.04 2.33
N THR A 59 -4.92 5.48 2.60
CA THR A 59 -6.19 6.24 2.58
C THR A 59 -6.45 7.03 3.86
N GLN A 60 -5.61 6.90 4.89
CA GLN A 60 -5.79 7.51 6.22
C GLN A 60 -7.04 7.03 6.99
N THR A 61 -7.70 5.97 6.53
CA THR A 61 -8.95 5.46 7.15
C THR A 61 -8.81 4.09 7.80
N GLY A 62 -7.58 3.62 7.93
CA GLY A 62 -7.30 2.26 8.35
C GLY A 62 -5.88 2.06 8.86
N ILE A 63 -5.60 0.80 9.17
CA ILE A 63 -4.30 0.33 9.61
C ILE A 63 -3.84 -0.81 8.69
N GLN A 64 -2.53 -0.93 8.54
CA GLN A 64 -1.90 -2.06 7.87
C GLN A 64 -0.78 -2.62 8.73
N CYS A 65 -0.64 -3.93 8.68
CA CYS A 65 0.41 -4.72 9.31
C CYS A 65 1.06 -5.55 8.22
N GLU A 66 2.36 -5.39 8.02
CA GLU A 66 3.04 -5.91 6.84
C GLU A 66 4.35 -6.60 7.20
N SER A 67 4.63 -7.69 6.48
CA SER A 67 5.90 -8.38 6.42
C SER A 67 6.23 -8.73 4.96
N PRO A 68 7.45 -9.17 4.62
CA PRO A 68 7.81 -9.58 3.27
C PRO A 68 6.90 -10.66 2.64
N PHE A 69 6.27 -11.50 3.46
CA PHE A 69 5.52 -12.67 2.98
C PHE A 69 4.03 -12.59 3.24
N LEU A 70 3.62 -11.94 4.33
CA LEU A 70 2.23 -11.85 4.75
C LEU A 70 1.92 -10.44 5.26
N GLY A 71 0.75 -9.94 4.90
CA GLY A 71 0.26 -8.66 5.38
C GLY A 71 -1.25 -8.63 5.49
N LEU A 72 -1.74 -7.64 6.24
CA LEU A 72 -3.14 -7.37 6.45
C LEU A 72 -3.35 -5.87 6.46
N LYS A 73 -4.31 -5.38 5.70
CA LYS A 73 -4.78 -4.00 5.74
C LYS A 73 -6.27 -3.97 5.94
N VAL A 74 -6.71 -3.13 6.86
CA VAL A 74 -8.13 -2.91 7.14
C VAL A 74 -8.37 -1.42 7.23
N GLY A 75 -9.30 -0.92 6.43
CA GLY A 75 -9.71 0.48 6.47
C GLY A 75 -11.10 0.68 5.87
N LEU A 76 -11.70 1.83 6.17
CA LEU A 76 -13.03 2.16 5.62
C LEU A 76 -12.98 2.31 4.10
N LEU A 77 -12.00 3.06 3.59
CA LEU A 77 -11.80 3.27 2.15
C LEU A 77 -10.92 2.19 1.50
N ASP A 78 -10.07 1.51 2.30
CA ASP A 78 -9.22 0.42 1.80
C ASP A 78 -9.97 -0.90 1.67
N GLY A 79 -11.02 -1.11 2.48
CA GLY A 79 -11.64 -2.42 2.64
C GLY A 79 -10.78 -3.37 3.50
N LEU A 80 -10.96 -4.67 3.28
CA LEU A 80 -10.15 -5.73 3.88
C LEU A 80 -9.21 -6.29 2.82
N GLU A 81 -7.90 -6.11 3.00
CA GLU A 81 -6.86 -6.67 2.13
C GLU A 81 -5.96 -7.62 2.93
N VAL A 82 -5.69 -8.79 2.34
CA VAL A 82 -4.67 -9.73 2.77
C VAL A 82 -3.58 -9.73 1.70
N HIS A 83 -2.34 -9.63 2.13
CA HIS A 83 -1.19 -9.63 1.23
C HIS A 83 -0.42 -10.93 1.39
N ILE A 84 -0.18 -11.62 0.29
CA ILE A 84 0.55 -12.88 0.28
C ILE A 84 1.67 -12.74 -0.76
N PHE A 85 2.92 -12.83 -0.33
CA PHE A 85 4.10 -12.55 -1.15
C PHE A 85 4.02 -11.20 -1.89
N GLY A 86 3.46 -10.18 -1.24
CA GLY A 86 3.27 -8.85 -1.83
C GLY A 86 2.16 -8.74 -2.87
N LEU A 87 1.39 -9.80 -3.11
CA LEU A 87 0.20 -9.80 -3.95
C LEU A 87 -1.03 -9.42 -3.13
N THR A 88 -1.88 -8.54 -3.66
CA THR A 88 -3.08 -8.07 -2.97
C THR A 88 -4.30 -8.92 -3.25
N PHE A 89 -4.94 -9.42 -2.19
CA PHE A 89 -6.25 -10.05 -2.22
C PHE A 89 -7.16 -9.28 -1.27
N GLY A 90 -8.29 -8.77 -1.74
CA GLY A 90 -9.14 -7.98 -0.84
C GLY A 90 -10.53 -7.72 -1.34
N VAL A 91 -11.33 -7.10 -0.48
CA VAL A 91 -12.71 -6.73 -0.74
C VAL A 91 -12.95 -5.31 -0.26
N ASP A 92 -13.50 -4.48 -1.15
CA ASP A 92 -13.96 -3.13 -0.80
C ASP A 92 -15.40 -3.21 -0.28
N ILE A 93 -15.62 -2.69 0.93
CA ILE A 93 -16.94 -2.74 1.57
C ILE A 93 -17.81 -1.54 1.12
N LEU A 94 -17.27 -0.32 1.15
CA LEU A 94 -18.02 0.90 0.80
C LEU A 94 -18.40 0.97 -0.68
N ARG A 95 -17.55 0.43 -1.55
CA ARG A 95 -17.75 0.39 -3.00
C ARG A 95 -17.52 -1.04 -3.45
N PRO A 96 -18.54 -1.91 -3.34
CA PRO A 96 -18.43 -3.33 -3.61
C PRO A 96 -17.54 -3.66 -4.81
N ALA A 97 -16.36 -4.19 -4.51
CA ALA A 97 -15.37 -4.61 -5.49
C ALA A 97 -14.44 -5.64 -4.88
N ILE A 98 -13.92 -6.51 -5.74
CA ILE A 98 -12.91 -7.50 -5.39
C ILE A 98 -11.56 -7.00 -5.91
N LYS A 99 -10.59 -6.96 -5.01
CA LYS A 99 -9.18 -6.68 -5.31
C LYS A 99 -8.46 -8.00 -5.48
N THR A 100 -7.80 -8.15 -6.61
CA THR A 100 -7.01 -9.32 -6.97
C THR A 100 -5.61 -8.89 -7.40
N PRO A 101 -4.65 -9.81 -7.48
CA PRO A 101 -3.33 -9.51 -8.00
C PRO A 101 -3.33 -9.04 -9.47
N LEU A 102 -4.44 -9.25 -10.19
CA LEU A 102 -4.62 -8.86 -11.59
C LEU A 102 -5.38 -7.54 -11.74
N GLY A 103 -5.81 -6.93 -10.64
CA GLY A 103 -6.58 -5.69 -10.66
C GLY A 103 -7.79 -5.70 -9.75
N ARG A 104 -8.58 -4.63 -9.86
CA ARG A 104 -9.80 -4.43 -9.08
C ARG A 104 -11.02 -4.56 -9.98
N LEU A 105 -11.94 -5.44 -9.62
CA LEU A 105 -13.19 -5.71 -10.36
C LEU A 105 -14.40 -5.37 -9.49
N GLY A 106 -15.26 -4.49 -9.96
CA GLY A 106 -16.49 -4.10 -9.26
C GLY A 106 -16.91 -2.68 -9.59
N LEU A 107 -17.60 -2.03 -8.65
CA LEU A 107 -18.10 -0.67 -8.86
C LEU A 107 -16.96 0.34 -9.04
N PRO A 108 -17.13 1.35 -9.91
CA PRO A 108 -16.14 2.40 -10.09
C PRO A 108 -15.88 3.15 -8.77
N LYS A 109 -14.64 3.65 -8.62
CA LYS A 109 -14.28 4.59 -7.56
C LYS A 109 -14.56 6.01 -8.03
#